data_AF-A0A0J7KH77-F1
#
_entry.id   AF-A0A0J7KH77-F1
#
_cell.length_a   1.000
_cell.length_b   1.000
_cell.length_c   1.000
_cell.angle_alpha   90.00
_cell.angle_beta   90.00
_cell.angle_gamma   90.00
#
_symmetry.space_group_name_H-M   'P 1'
#
loop_
_entity.id
_entity.type
_entity.pdbx_description
1 polymer ?
#
loop_
_entity_poly.entity_id
_entity_poly.type
_entity_poly.pdbx_seq_one_letter_code
_entity_poly.pdbx_strand_id
1 'polypeptide(L)'
;MSIQYLQKIDIEEADGRIMLHIAHIVKENNTKILISFYDTDVVVMALYYLHHYQVIGLQELLITWGTGAKKRLIPLHRVATSHGYDLCSILPVLHHLTGSDYTNKVGKGKKAALQAYPTEFLKDFAHDTSTEAVAEALEKSEQYLVQVKKTAHSKLSISYDLRHMK
;
A
#
# COMPACT_ATOMS: atom_id res chain seq x y z
N MET A 1 -0.08 -11.36 -5.45
CA MET A 1 1.11 -11.98 -6.07
C MET A 1 1.99 -12.57 -4.97
N SER A 2 2.52 -13.78 -5.10
CA SER A 2 3.34 -14.38 -4.04
C SER A 2 4.83 -14.03 -4.20
N ILE A 3 5.59 -14.05 -3.10
CA ILE A 3 7.05 -13.88 -3.16
C ILE A 3 7.71 -14.98 -3.99
N GLN A 4 7.19 -16.21 -3.92
CA GLN A 4 7.68 -17.32 -4.73
C GLN A 4 7.49 -17.07 -6.23
N TYR A 5 6.46 -16.31 -6.62
CA TYR A 5 6.27 -15.90 -8.00
C TYR A 5 7.31 -14.86 -8.41
N LEU A 6 7.58 -13.87 -7.57
CA LEU A 6 8.63 -12.87 -7.80
C LEU A 6 10.01 -13.51 -8.04
N GLN A 7 10.31 -14.65 -7.39
CA GLN A 7 11.57 -15.36 -7.58
C GLN A 7 11.74 -16.04 -8.96
N LYS A 8 10.65 -16.23 -9.70
CA LYS A 8 10.65 -16.96 -10.99
C LYS A 8 10.75 -16.04 -12.20
N ILE A 9 10.64 -14.74 -11.99
CA ILE A 9 10.63 -13.72 -13.05
C ILE A 9 11.88 -12.85 -12.96
N ASP A 10 12.37 -12.39 -14.10
CA ASP A 10 13.44 -11.40 -14.14
C ASP A 10 12.86 -10.03 -13.82
N ILE A 11 12.90 -9.66 -12.53
CA ILE A 11 12.43 -8.35 -12.07
C ILE A 11 13.50 -7.33 -12.39
N GLU A 12 13.22 -6.41 -13.31
CA GLU A 12 14.11 -5.29 -13.62
C GLU A 12 14.04 -4.21 -12.54
N GLU A 13 12.83 -3.88 -12.07
CA GLU A 13 12.58 -2.75 -11.17
C GLU A 13 13.12 -2.98 -9.74
N ALA A 14 13.65 -1.90 -9.16
CA ALA A 14 14.35 -1.95 -7.88
C ALA A 14 13.44 -2.27 -6.69
N ASP A 15 12.20 -1.77 -6.71
CA ASP A 15 11.19 -2.01 -5.67
C ASP A 15 10.82 -3.49 -5.56
N GLY A 16 10.62 -4.17 -6.69
CA GLY A 16 10.42 -5.61 -6.75
C GLY A 16 11.64 -6.40 -6.25
N ARG A 17 12.86 -5.99 -6.64
CA ARG A 17 14.10 -6.63 -6.16
C ARG A 17 14.29 -6.50 -4.65
N ILE A 18 13.95 -5.34 -4.06
CA ILE A 18 14.02 -5.13 -2.61
C ILE A 18 13.17 -6.16 -1.87
N MET A 19 11.96 -6.48 -2.37
CA MET A 19 11.11 -7.50 -1.74
C MET A 19 11.77 -8.88 -1.71
N LEU A 20 12.43 -9.27 -2.80
CA LEU A 20 13.19 -10.52 -2.85
C LEU A 20 14.37 -10.53 -1.87
N HIS A 21 15.09 -9.42 -1.78
CA HIS A 21 16.22 -9.29 -0.85
C HIS A 21 15.76 -9.38 0.61
N ILE A 22 14.62 -8.79 0.97
CA ILE A 22 14.05 -8.93 2.31
C ILE A 22 13.79 -10.42 2.60
N ALA A 23 13.09 -11.13 1.70
CA ALA A 23 12.82 -12.55 1.88
C ALA A 23 14.11 -13.38 2.07
N HIS A 24 15.14 -13.09 1.28
CA HIS A 24 16.44 -13.75 1.37
C HIS A 24 17.13 -13.45 2.72
N ILE A 25 17.20 -12.18 3.13
CA ILE A 25 17.83 -11.77 4.38
C ILE A 25 17.16 -12.43 5.59
N VAL A 26 15.83 -12.55 5.58
CA VAL A 26 15.08 -13.23 6.66
C VAL A 26 15.39 -14.73 6.70
N LYS A 27 15.51 -15.38 5.54
CA LYS A 27 15.93 -16.79 5.46
C LYS A 27 17.35 -17.03 5.99
N GLU A 28 18.21 -16.04 5.88
CA GLU A 28 19.55 -16.01 6.50
C GLU A 28 19.50 -15.68 8.01
N ASN A 29 18.36 -15.89 8.68
CA ASN A 29 18.12 -15.69 10.11
C ASN A 29 18.21 -14.25 10.62
N ASN A 30 18.12 -13.24 9.74
CA ASN A 30 18.04 -11.85 10.16
C ASN A 30 16.60 -11.47 10.48
N THR A 31 16.35 -11.01 11.71
CA THR A 31 14.99 -10.71 12.19
C THR A 31 14.64 -9.21 12.14
N LYS A 32 15.62 -8.34 11.87
CA LYS A 32 15.45 -6.88 11.83
C LYS A 32 16.05 -6.31 10.56
N ILE A 33 15.25 -5.57 9.80
CA ILE A 33 15.65 -5.02 8.50
C ILE A 33 15.28 -3.54 8.44
N LEU A 34 16.25 -2.72 8.02
CA LEU A 34 16.07 -1.32 7.68
C LEU A 34 16.19 -1.15 6.16
N ILE A 35 15.14 -0.62 5.53
CA ILE A 35 15.17 -0.27 4.11
C ILE A 35 15.35 1.25 3.97
N SER A 36 16.33 1.68 3.18
CA SER A 36 16.55 3.10 2.86
C SER A 36 16.12 3.39 1.43
N PHE A 37 14.95 4.01 1.26
CA PHE A 37 14.38 4.36 -0.05
C PHE A 37 13.55 5.64 0.03
N TYR A 38 13.13 6.16 -1.12
CA TYR A 38 12.30 7.37 -1.22
C TYR A 38 11.00 7.17 -2.01
N ASP A 39 10.84 6.03 -2.67
CA ASP A 39 9.68 5.68 -3.48
C ASP A 39 8.51 5.17 -2.64
N THR A 40 7.27 5.58 -2.96
CA THR A 40 6.09 5.06 -2.27
C THR A 40 5.78 3.61 -2.60
N ASP A 41 6.22 3.11 -3.75
CA ASP A 41 5.85 1.80 -4.26
C ASP A 41 6.53 0.71 -3.42
N VAL A 42 7.76 1.00 -2.95
CA VAL A 42 8.46 0.19 -1.95
C VAL A 42 7.67 0.12 -0.63
N VAL A 43 7.05 1.22 -0.16
CA VAL A 43 6.23 1.19 1.08
C VAL A 43 5.02 0.27 0.89
N VAL A 44 4.33 0.43 -0.24
CA VAL A 44 3.12 -0.34 -0.59
C VAL A 44 3.44 -1.83 -0.63
N MET A 45 4.49 -2.20 -1.35
CA MET A 45 4.94 -3.59 -1.48
C MET A 45 5.46 -4.16 -0.15
N ALA A 46 6.21 -3.38 0.62
CA ALA A 46 6.71 -3.83 1.93
C ALA A 46 5.58 -4.11 2.92
N LEU A 47 4.54 -3.26 2.96
CA LEU A 47 3.36 -3.49 3.80
C LEU A 47 2.54 -4.69 3.32
N TYR A 48 2.38 -4.85 2.00
CA TYR A 48 1.67 -5.99 1.41
C TYR A 48 2.31 -7.33 1.78
N TYR A 49 3.64 -7.43 1.66
CA TYR A 49 4.37 -8.67 1.97
C TYR A 49 4.73 -8.86 3.44
N LEU A 50 4.47 -7.87 4.30
CA LEU A 50 4.91 -7.88 5.69
C LEU A 50 4.50 -9.15 6.44
N HIS A 51 3.24 -9.56 6.31
CA HIS A 51 2.74 -10.76 6.97
C HIS A 51 3.51 -12.01 6.54
N HIS A 52 3.81 -12.12 5.23
CA HIS A 52 4.62 -13.22 4.71
C HIS A 52 6.03 -13.24 5.32
N TYR A 53 6.67 -12.07 5.43
CA TYR A 53 7.98 -11.98 6.06
C TYR A 53 7.96 -12.37 7.54
N GLN A 54 6.91 -11.99 8.27
CA GLN A 54 6.75 -12.34 9.68
C GLN A 54 6.60 -13.85 9.86
N VAL A 55 5.83 -14.51 8.98
CA VAL A 55 5.67 -15.98 8.99
C VAL A 55 7.02 -16.69 8.82
N ILE A 56 7.94 -16.13 8.04
CA ILE A 56 9.28 -16.71 7.83
C ILE A 56 10.35 -16.20 8.83
N GLY A 57 9.97 -15.39 9.84
CA GLY A 57 10.85 -15.02 10.96
C GLY A 57 11.18 -13.54 11.12
N LEU A 58 10.63 -12.64 10.29
CA LEU A 58 10.87 -11.20 10.43
C LEU A 58 10.16 -10.65 11.68
N GLN A 59 10.90 -9.94 12.53
CA GLN A 59 10.37 -9.28 13.73
C GLN A 59 10.18 -7.78 13.51
N GLU A 60 11.16 -7.11 12.91
CA GLU A 60 11.14 -5.66 12.72
C GLU A 60 11.46 -5.28 11.28
N LEU A 61 10.48 -4.68 10.60
CA LEU A 61 10.71 -3.94 9.37
C LEU A 61 10.63 -2.44 9.64
N LEU A 62 11.71 -1.72 9.34
CA LEU A 62 11.79 -0.27 9.42
C LEU A 62 12.14 0.31 8.06
N ILE A 63 11.67 1.53 7.82
CA ILE A 63 12.03 2.31 6.64
C ILE A 63 12.57 3.67 7.04
N THR A 64 13.47 4.23 6.23
CA THR A 64 13.83 5.64 6.37
C THR A 64 12.86 6.51 5.59
N TRP A 65 12.36 7.59 6.18
CA TRP A 65 11.48 8.55 5.50
C TRP A 65 11.91 9.99 5.76
N GLY A 66 11.74 10.86 4.75
CA GLY A 66 12.12 12.27 4.81
C GLY A 66 13.57 12.52 4.42
N THR A 67 13.95 13.80 4.34
CA THR A 67 15.26 14.25 3.85
C THR A 67 15.97 15.10 4.90
N GLY A 68 17.32 15.08 4.87
CA GLY A 68 18.17 15.86 5.76
C GLY A 68 17.82 15.69 7.25
N ALA A 69 17.70 16.80 7.96
CA ALA A 69 17.38 16.84 9.39
C ALA A 69 15.98 16.28 9.74
N LYS A 70 15.09 16.05 8.76
CA LYS A 70 13.74 15.48 8.96
C LYS A 70 13.69 13.97 8.69
N LYS A 71 14.84 13.32 8.46
CA LYS A 71 14.92 11.88 8.28
C LYS A 71 14.48 11.16 9.56
N ARG A 72 13.52 10.26 9.44
CA ARG A 72 12.98 9.47 10.55
C ARG A 72 12.88 8.00 10.17
N LEU A 73 12.90 7.13 11.18
CA LEU A 73 12.64 5.71 11.03
C LEU A 73 11.15 5.45 11.25
N ILE A 74 10.50 4.77 10.31
CA ILE A 74 9.10 4.38 10.41
C ILE A 74 9.04 2.85 10.55
N PRO A 75 8.54 2.32 11.68
CA PRO A 75 8.38 0.88 11.88
C PRO A 75 7.12 0.38 11.16
N LEU A 76 7.28 -0.20 9.96
CA LEU A 76 6.15 -0.69 9.15
C LEU A 76 5.35 -1.79 9.84
N HIS A 77 5.99 -2.63 10.65
CA HIS A 77 5.31 -3.65 11.45
C HIS A 77 4.27 -3.06 12.42
N ARG A 78 4.54 -1.87 12.98
CA ARG A 78 3.58 -1.16 13.84
C ARG A 78 2.48 -0.49 13.01
N VAL A 79 2.83 0.05 11.84
CA VAL A 79 1.86 0.65 10.91
C VAL A 79 0.83 -0.39 10.45
N ALA A 80 1.26 -1.59 10.08
CA ALA A 80 0.37 -2.67 9.70
C ALA A 80 -0.51 -3.13 10.87
N THR A 81 0.08 -3.30 12.06
CA THR A 81 -0.68 -3.68 13.26
C THR A 81 -1.76 -2.64 13.60
N SER A 82 -1.49 -1.35 13.42
CA SER A 82 -2.46 -0.30 13.75
C SER A 82 -3.59 -0.13 12.74
N HIS A 83 -3.37 -0.50 11.47
CA HIS A 83 -4.35 -0.33 10.39
C HIS A 83 -5.01 -1.64 9.94
N GLY A 84 -4.48 -2.79 10.35
CA GLY A 84 -4.96 -4.12 9.97
C GLY A 84 -4.30 -4.67 8.71
N TYR A 85 -4.05 -5.98 8.69
CA TYR A 85 -3.47 -6.68 7.54
C TYR A 85 -4.42 -6.73 6.34
N ASP A 86 -5.73 -6.65 6.56
CA ASP A 86 -6.73 -6.57 5.48
C ASP A 86 -6.49 -5.34 4.60
N LEU A 87 -6.25 -4.17 5.22
CA LEU A 87 -5.88 -2.98 4.46
C LEU A 87 -4.55 -3.16 3.75
N CYS A 88 -3.54 -3.73 4.42
CA CYS A 88 -2.23 -4.00 3.80
C CYS A 88 -2.34 -4.90 2.57
N SER A 89 -3.23 -5.90 2.60
CA SER A 89 -3.44 -6.85 1.50
C SER A 89 -3.97 -6.19 0.23
N ILE A 90 -4.70 -5.08 0.35
CA ILE A 90 -5.28 -4.35 -0.78
C ILE A 90 -4.47 -3.11 -1.19
N LEU A 91 -3.36 -2.80 -0.51
CA LEU A 91 -2.56 -1.61 -0.83
C LEU A 91 -2.07 -1.58 -2.29
N PRO A 92 -1.66 -2.69 -2.93
CA PRO A 92 -1.25 -2.66 -4.34
C PRO A 92 -2.38 -2.21 -5.28
N VAL A 93 -3.58 -2.78 -5.15
CA VAL A 93 -4.73 -2.38 -5.98
C VAL A 93 -5.18 -0.96 -5.64
N LEU A 94 -5.23 -0.60 -4.36
CA LEU A 94 -5.57 0.76 -3.93
C LEU A 94 -4.60 1.79 -4.52
N HIS A 95 -3.31 1.51 -4.46
CA HIS A 95 -2.26 2.36 -5.01
C HIS A 95 -2.38 2.43 -6.54
N HIS A 96 -2.54 1.29 -7.23
CA HIS A 96 -2.71 1.27 -8.67
C HIS A 96 -3.91 2.10 -9.14
N LEU A 97 -5.03 2.05 -8.42
CA LEU A 97 -6.26 2.79 -8.77
C LEU A 97 -6.24 4.28 -8.41
N THR A 98 -5.43 4.71 -7.43
CA THR A 98 -5.56 6.07 -6.86
C THR A 98 -4.26 6.85 -6.63
N GLY A 99 -3.11 6.22 -6.80
CA GLY A 99 -1.85 6.72 -6.27
C GLY A 99 -0.59 6.40 -7.05
N SER A 100 -0.70 5.58 -8.10
CA SER A 100 0.36 5.30 -9.07
C SER A 100 0.56 6.51 -9.98
N ASP A 101 1.68 6.57 -10.69
CA ASP A 101 2.02 7.68 -11.58
C ASP A 101 0.93 8.01 -12.59
N TYR A 102 0.18 7.00 -13.04
CA TYR A 102 -0.92 7.15 -13.98
C TYR A 102 -2.26 7.55 -13.33
N THR A 103 -2.46 7.27 -12.02
CA THR A 103 -3.74 7.42 -11.32
C THR A 103 -3.72 8.38 -10.13
N ASN A 104 -2.58 9.03 -9.88
CA ASN A 104 -2.36 9.93 -8.73
C ASN A 104 -3.32 11.14 -8.64
N LYS A 105 -4.11 11.42 -9.68
CA LYS A 105 -5.10 12.53 -9.73
C LYS A 105 -6.51 12.10 -9.29
N VAL A 106 -6.75 10.82 -9.06
CA VAL A 106 -8.04 10.35 -8.55
C VAL A 106 -8.23 10.82 -7.11
N GLY A 107 -9.34 11.51 -6.83
CA GLY A 107 -9.75 11.83 -5.45
C GLY A 107 -8.92 12.87 -4.68
N LYS A 108 -8.17 13.75 -5.35
CA LYS A 108 -7.25 14.71 -4.66
C LYS A 108 -6.22 14.01 -3.75
N GLY A 109 -5.80 12.80 -4.11
CA GLY A 109 -4.65 12.10 -3.53
C GLY A 109 -4.97 10.96 -2.55
N LYS A 110 -3.90 10.28 -2.12
CA LYS A 110 -3.91 9.02 -1.35
C LYS A 110 -4.71 9.08 -0.03
N LYS A 111 -4.91 10.27 0.54
CA LYS A 111 -5.70 10.45 1.78
C LYS A 111 -7.19 10.17 1.56
N ALA A 112 -7.78 10.65 0.46
CA ALA A 112 -9.20 10.41 0.20
C ALA A 112 -9.45 8.93 -0.11
N ALA A 113 -8.52 8.30 -0.84
CA ALA A 113 -8.54 6.86 -1.12
C ALA A 113 -8.61 6.02 0.15
N LEU A 114 -7.71 6.26 1.11
CA LEU A 114 -7.69 5.55 2.39
C LEU A 114 -8.94 5.81 3.25
N GLN A 115 -9.62 6.95 3.07
CA GLN A 115 -10.82 7.31 3.83
C GLN A 115 -12.12 6.83 3.19
N ALA A 116 -12.05 6.27 1.97
CA ALA A 116 -13.20 5.79 1.22
C ALA A 116 -13.50 4.30 1.49
N TYR A 117 -13.13 3.79 2.67
CA TYR A 117 -13.37 2.41 3.13
C TYR A 117 -12.96 1.35 2.09
N PRO A 118 -11.71 1.37 1.60
CA PRO A 118 -11.30 0.60 0.44
C PRO A 118 -11.42 -0.93 0.62
N THR A 119 -11.30 -1.42 1.86
CA THR A 119 -11.44 -2.85 2.19
C THR A 119 -12.83 -3.40 1.93
N GLU A 120 -13.87 -2.55 1.92
CA GLU A 120 -15.24 -2.99 1.60
C GLU A 120 -15.40 -3.34 0.12
N PHE A 121 -14.59 -2.72 -0.74
CA PHE A 121 -14.70 -2.85 -2.20
C PHE A 121 -13.61 -3.74 -2.79
N LEU A 122 -12.37 -3.66 -2.30
CA LEU A 122 -11.19 -4.18 -2.98
C LEU A 122 -10.65 -5.49 -2.40
N LYS A 123 -11.23 -6.01 -1.30
CA LYS A 123 -10.72 -7.20 -0.60
C LYS A 123 -10.68 -8.47 -1.46
N ASP A 124 -11.56 -8.57 -2.46
CA ASP A 124 -11.68 -9.74 -3.34
C ASP A 124 -11.03 -9.50 -4.70
N PHE A 125 -10.37 -8.35 -4.89
CA PHE A 125 -9.82 -7.96 -6.18
C PHE A 125 -8.71 -8.93 -6.63
N ALA A 126 -8.87 -9.48 -7.83
CA ALA A 126 -7.93 -10.42 -8.44
C ALA A 126 -7.65 -11.71 -7.62
N HIS A 127 -8.59 -12.12 -6.76
CA HIS A 127 -8.54 -13.41 -6.07
C HIS A 127 -9.07 -14.57 -6.93
N ASP A 128 -9.95 -14.26 -7.89
CA ASP A 128 -10.50 -15.20 -8.88
C ASP A 128 -10.39 -14.56 -10.27
N THR A 129 -10.10 -15.39 -11.27
CA THR A 129 -9.94 -15.01 -12.68
C THR A 129 -11.10 -15.50 -13.55
N SER A 130 -12.15 -16.08 -12.97
CA SER A 130 -13.40 -16.36 -13.66
C SER A 130 -13.99 -15.08 -14.24
N THR A 131 -14.71 -15.19 -15.36
CA THR A 131 -15.29 -14.02 -16.04
C THR A 131 -16.26 -13.27 -15.13
N GLU A 132 -17.03 -14.01 -14.34
CA GLU A 132 -17.98 -13.48 -13.36
C GLU A 132 -17.27 -12.72 -12.24
N ALA A 133 -16.22 -13.29 -11.64
CA ALA A 133 -15.47 -12.62 -10.58
C ALA A 133 -14.72 -11.39 -11.07
N VAL A 134 -14.19 -11.43 -12.30
CA VAL A 134 -13.56 -10.25 -12.93
C VAL A 134 -14.59 -9.14 -13.14
N ALA A 135 -15.78 -9.46 -13.64
CA ALA A 135 -16.85 -8.48 -13.82
C ALA A 135 -17.27 -7.85 -12.48
N GLU A 136 -17.43 -8.66 -11.43
CA GLU A 136 -17.75 -8.18 -10.09
C GLU A 136 -16.64 -7.29 -9.50
N ALA A 137 -15.37 -7.69 -9.66
CA ALA A 137 -14.23 -6.91 -9.21
C ALA A 137 -14.13 -5.56 -9.93
N LEU A 138 -14.44 -5.51 -11.23
CA LEU A 138 -14.50 -4.26 -11.99
C LEU A 138 -15.62 -3.36 -11.46
N GLU A 139 -16.83 -3.89 -11.27
CA GLU A 139 -17.95 -3.11 -10.74
C GLU A 139 -17.64 -2.54 -9.35
N LYS A 140 -17.12 -3.37 -8.44
CA LYS A 140 -16.69 -2.92 -7.10
C LYS A 140 -15.59 -1.86 -7.16
N SER A 141 -14.65 -2.00 -8.08
CA SER A 141 -13.56 -1.02 -8.28
C SER A 141 -14.11 0.32 -8.77
N GLU A 142 -15.07 0.33 -9.68
CA GLU A 142 -15.74 1.55 -10.13
C GLU A 142 -16.53 2.22 -9.01
N GLN A 143 -17.31 1.44 -8.25
CA GLN A 143 -18.05 1.93 -7.08
C GLN A 143 -17.10 2.56 -6.05
N TYR A 144 -15.96 1.93 -5.80
CA TYR A 144 -14.90 2.47 -4.96
C TYR A 144 -14.40 3.83 -5.48
N LEU A 145 -14.04 3.93 -6.76
CA LEU A 145 -13.54 5.18 -7.34
C LEU A 145 -14.56 6.32 -7.25
N VAL A 146 -15.85 6.02 -7.41
CA VAL A 146 -16.94 6.99 -7.16
C VAL A 146 -16.96 7.43 -5.69
N GLN A 147 -16.81 6.50 -4.74
CA GLN A 147 -16.74 6.80 -3.32
C GLN A 147 -15.52 7.65 -2.94
N VAL A 148 -14.36 7.37 -3.55
CA VAL A 148 -13.14 8.18 -3.41
C VAL A 148 -13.40 9.62 -3.85
N LYS A 149 -14.05 9.82 -5.00
CA LYS A 149 -14.41 11.15 -5.48
C LYS A 149 -15.37 11.85 -4.52
N LYS A 150 -16.43 11.19 -4.06
CA LYS A 150 -17.37 11.76 -3.06
C LYS A 150 -16.64 12.19 -1.78
N THR A 151 -15.75 11.36 -1.27
CA THR A 151 -14.94 11.62 -0.06
C THR A 151 -13.99 12.80 -0.25
N ALA A 152 -13.43 12.98 -1.45
CA ALA A 152 -12.60 14.13 -1.78
C ALA A 152 -13.40 15.44 -1.82
N HIS A 153 -14.65 15.37 -2.28
CA HIS A 153 -15.55 16.52 -2.40
C HIS A 153 -16.19 16.93 -1.07
N SER A 154 -16.52 15.99 -0.19
CA SER A 154 -17.12 16.28 1.12
C SER A 154 -16.21 17.08 2.07
N LYS A 155 -14.91 17.17 1.78
CA LYS A 155 -13.97 18.03 2.51
C LYS A 155 -13.80 19.44 1.95
N LEU A 156 -14.33 19.76 0.75
CA LEU A 156 -14.35 21.15 0.28
C LEU A 156 -15.35 22.02 1.04
N SER A 157 -16.40 21.44 1.64
CA SER A 157 -17.37 22.20 2.43
C SER A 157 -16.87 22.59 3.82
N ILE A 158 -15.77 21.99 4.31
CA ILE A 158 -15.21 22.28 5.65
C ILE A 158 -14.00 23.23 5.57
N SER A 159 -13.35 23.38 4.40
CA SER A 159 -12.12 24.18 4.28
C SER A 159 -12.36 25.70 4.12
N TYR A 160 -13.60 26.17 4.13
CA TYR A 160 -13.90 27.61 4.16
C TYR A 160 -13.88 28.20 5.58
N ASP A 161 -13.93 27.36 6.62
CA ASP A 161 -14.15 27.83 8.00
C ASP A 161 -12.89 27.85 8.89
N LEU A 162 -11.77 27.26 8.44
CA LEU A 162 -10.52 27.20 9.21
C LEU A 162 -9.50 28.30 8.87
N ARG A 163 -9.89 29.33 8.10
CA ARG A 163 -9.04 30.51 7.85
C ARG A 163 -9.26 31.66 8.84
N HIS A 164 -10.12 31.48 9.84
CA HIS A 164 -10.46 32.53 10.82
C HIS A 164 -10.07 32.20 12.26
N MET A 165 -9.16 31.26 12.48
CA MET A 165 -8.49 31.09 13.78
C MET A 165 -6.98 31.01 13.59
N LYS A 166 -6.36 32.18 13.43
CA LYS A 166 -4.98 32.43 13.84
C LYS A 166 -5.00 33.34 15.04
#